data_AF-A0AA96LQH1-F1
#
_entry.id   AF-A0AA96LQH1-F1
#
_cell.length_a   1.000
_cell.length_b   1.000
_cell.length_c   1.000
_cell.angle_alpha   90.00
_cell.angle_beta   90.00
_cell.angle_gamma   90.00
#
_symmetry.space_group_name_H-M   'P 1'
#
loop_
_entity.id
_entity.type
_entity.pdbx_description
1 polymer ?
#
loop_
_entity_poly.entity_id
_entity_poly.type
_entity_poly.pdbx_seq_one_letter_code
_entity_poly.pdbx_strand_id
1 'polypeptide(L)' 'MTTIVKPVIPSKIAESIESLRSEGWVDDDFFNFARYDEESPEARRLYHFFRNNRVTFAAAIINNYQVLDV' A
#
# COMPACT_ATOMS: atom_id res chain seq x y z
N MET A 1 14.82 -23.91 7.72
CA MET A 1 13.80 -23.47 6.75
C MET A 1 13.29 -22.12 7.20
N THR A 2 13.67 -21.04 6.52
CA THR A 2 13.06 -19.72 6.75
C THR A 2 11.74 -19.68 6.00
N THR A 3 10.63 -19.75 6.73
CA THR A 3 9.30 -19.55 6.16
C THR A 3 9.21 -18.10 5.68
N ILE A 4 9.19 -17.90 4.36
CA ILE A 4 8.92 -16.58 3.78
C ILE A 4 7.44 -16.31 4.01
N VAL A 5 7.12 -15.60 5.10
CA VAL A 5 5.74 -15.20 5.40
C VAL A 5 5.40 -14.00 4.53
N LYS A 6 4.38 -14.14 3.69
CA LYS A 6 3.84 -13.01 2.94
C LYS A 6 3.19 -12.03 3.93
N PRO A 7 3.52 -10.74 3.88
CA PRO A 7 2.89 -9.76 4.72
C PRO A 7 1.39 -9.68 4.41
N VAL A 8 0.59 -9.48 5.45
CA VAL A 8 -0.86 -9.40 5.38
C VAL A 8 -1.28 -7.93 5.44
N ILE A 9 -2.14 -7.50 4.53
CA ILE A 9 -2.71 -6.15 4.53
C ILE A 9 -4.25 -6.20 4.60
N PRO A 10 -4.91 -5.18 5.20
CA PRO A 10 -6.36 -5.05 5.14
C PRO A 10 -6.87 -4.88 3.71
N SER A 11 -8.06 -5.41 3.40
CA SER A 11 -8.74 -5.25 2.10
C SER A 11 -8.81 -3.79 1.64
N LYS A 12 -9.16 -2.87 2.54
CA LYS A 12 -9.19 -1.42 2.29
C LYS A 12 -7.86 -0.80 1.87
N ILE A 13 -6.72 -1.43 2.18
CA ILE A 13 -5.39 -1.00 1.72
C ILE A 13 -5.14 -1.53 0.31
N ALA A 14 -5.49 -2.80 0.05
CA ALA A 14 -5.41 -3.37 -1.29
C ALA A 14 -6.28 -2.60 -2.29
N GLU A 15 -7.53 -2.30 -1.93
CA GLU A 15 -8.46 -1.50 -2.73
C GLU A 15 -7.91 -0.11 -3.06
N SER A 16 -7.32 0.57 -2.06
CA SER A 16 -6.72 1.89 -2.28
C SER A 16 -5.49 1.84 -3.19
N ILE A 17 -4.69 0.77 -3.15
CA ILE A 17 -3.56 0.58 -4.08
C ILE A 17 -4.09 0.41 -5.52
N GLU A 18 -5.08 -0.47 -5.71
CA GLU A 18 -5.64 -0.75 -7.04
C GLU A 18 -6.42 0.44 -7.63
N SER A 19 -7.10 1.23 -6.78
CA SER A 19 -7.75 2.49 -7.19
C SER A 19 -6.73 3.46 -7.79
N LEU A 20 -5.63 3.73 -7.08
CA LEU A 20 -4.59 4.65 -7.55
C LEU A 20 -3.85 4.09 -8.78
N ARG A 21 -3.64 2.78 -8.86
CA ARG A 21 -3.11 2.14 -10.09
C ARG A 21 -4.03 2.35 -11.29
N SER A 22 -5.34 2.28 -11.08
CA SER A 22 -6.32 2.55 -12.14
C SER A 22 -6.30 4.01 -12.60
N GLU A 23 -5.86 4.93 -11.74
CA GLU A 23 -5.61 6.34 -12.05
C GLU A 23 -4.24 6.59 -12.69
N GLY A 24 -3.39 5.56 -12.81
CA GLY A 24 -2.10 5.61 -13.49
C GLY A 24 -0.87 5.66 -12.59
N TRP A 25 -1.04 5.49 -11.27
CA TRP A 25 0.09 5.45 -10.34
C TRP A 25 0.98 4.22 -10.58
N VAL A 26 2.29 4.45 -10.59
CA VAL A 26 3.31 3.40 -10.64
C VAL A 26 3.98 3.21 -9.29
N ASP A 27 4.74 2.12 -9.14
CA ASP A 27 5.38 1.75 -7.86
C ASP A 27 6.20 2.90 -7.24
N ASP A 28 6.92 3.67 -8.06
CA ASP A 28 7.71 4.83 -7.62
C ASP A 28 6.85 5.95 -7.01
N ASP A 29 5.61 6.13 -7.46
CA ASP A 29 4.68 7.14 -6.90
C ASP A 29 4.28 6.77 -5.47
N PHE A 30 4.07 5.47 -5.19
CA PHE A 30 3.80 4.97 -3.85
C PHE A 30 5.00 5.09 -2.91
N PHE A 31 6.23 4.99 -3.42
CA PHE A 31 7.43 5.14 -2.60
C PHE A 31 7.82 6.60 -2.37
N ASN A 32 7.43 7.47 -3.29
CA ASN A 32 7.67 8.90 -3.22
C ASN A 32 6.37 9.66 -2.91
N PHE A 33 5.66 9.30 -1.82
CA PHE A 33 4.61 10.13 -1.21
C PHE A 33 5.20 11.49 -0.84
N ALA A 34 5.35 12.35 -1.83
CA ALA A 34 6.05 13.61 -1.75
C ALA A 34 5.07 14.60 -1.16
N ARG A 35 4.95 14.54 0.17
CA ARG A 35 4.31 15.54 1.01
C ARG A 35 2.79 15.44 1.02
N TYR A 36 2.34 15.37 2.25
CA TYR A 36 0.96 15.34 2.72
C TYR A 36 0.21 16.60 2.25
N ASP A 37 -0.39 16.58 1.05
CA ASP A 37 -1.39 17.55 0.62
C ASP A 37 -2.26 17.05 -0.55
N GLU A 38 -2.67 15.77 -0.53
CA GLU A 38 -3.63 15.26 -1.53
C GLU A 38 -5.06 15.22 -0.98
N GLU A 39 -6.00 15.67 -1.82
CA GLU A 39 -7.44 15.62 -1.59
C GLU A 39 -7.99 14.17 -1.58
N SER A 40 -7.24 13.20 -2.10
CA SER A 40 -7.65 11.79 -2.20
C SER A 40 -7.71 11.10 -0.82
N PRO A 41 -8.89 10.57 -0.42
CA PRO A 41 -9.02 9.72 0.77
C PRO A 41 -8.14 8.45 0.72
N GLU A 42 -7.90 7.88 -0.46
CA GLU A 42 -7.12 6.66 -0.70
C GLU A 42 -5.64 6.91 -0.43
N ALA A 43 -5.05 7.93 -1.05
CA ALA A 43 -3.65 8.29 -0.83
C ALA A 43 -3.37 8.60 0.65
N ARG A 44 -4.30 9.30 1.32
CA ARG A 44 -4.21 9.56 2.76
C ARG A 44 -4.18 8.27 3.59
N ARG A 45 -5.06 7.31 3.28
CA ARG A 45 -5.11 6.01 3.96
C ARG A 45 -3.80 5.24 3.77
N LEU A 46 -3.30 5.19 2.53
CA LEU A 46 -2.04 4.52 2.22
C LEU A 46 -0.85 5.17 2.93
N TYR A 47 -0.78 6.50 2.98
CA TYR A 47 0.26 7.20 3.71
C TYR A 47 0.29 6.85 5.20
N HIS A 48 -0.86 6.84 5.86
CA HIS A 48 -0.93 6.45 7.28
C HIS A 48 -0.53 4.98 7.50
N PHE A 49 -0.95 4.10 6.59
CA PHE A 49 -0.54 2.69 6.65
C PHE A 49 0.96 2.53 6.43
N PHE A 50 1.52 3.18 5.40
CA PHE A 50 2.94 3.23 5.10
C PHE A 50 3.75 3.72 6.31
N ARG A 51 3.36 4.84 6.93
CA ARG A 51 4.09 5.41 8.08
C ARG A 51 4.27 4.41 9.22
N ASN A 52 3.28 3.57 9.46
CA ASN A 52 3.29 2.58 10.54
C ASN A 52 3.82 1.21 10.11
N ASN A 53 3.74 0.87 8.83
CA ASN A 53 3.98 -0.48 8.29
C ASN A 53 4.86 -0.47 7.03
N ARG A 54 5.94 0.33 7.00
CA ARG A 54 6.76 0.57 5.78
C ARG A 54 7.19 -0.68 5.03
N VAL A 55 7.64 -1.72 5.74
CA VAL A 55 8.11 -2.98 5.12
C VAL A 55 6.95 -3.74 4.47
N THR A 56 5.85 -3.88 5.20
CA THR A 56 4.61 -4.50 4.69
C THR A 56 4.04 -3.73 3.51
N PHE A 57 4.07 -2.39 3.56
CA PHE A 57 3.62 -1.54 2.47
C PHE A 57 4.50 -1.72 1.22
N ALA A 58 5.82 -1.70 1.36
CA ALA A 58 6.72 -1.93 0.24
C ALA A 58 6.51 -3.29 -0.42
N ALA A 59 6.31 -4.34 0.40
CA ALA A 59 5.97 -5.67 -0.09
C ALA A 59 4.59 -5.71 -0.79
N ALA A 60 3.64 -4.91 -0.33
CA ALA A 60 2.33 -4.79 -0.95
C ALA A 60 2.41 -4.16 -2.35
N ILE A 61 3.19 -3.09 -2.51
CA ILE A 61 3.40 -2.42 -3.80
C ILE A 61 4.01 -3.37 -4.84
N ILE A 62 5.02 -4.16 -4.47
CA ILE A 62 5.62 -5.17 -5.37
C ILE A 62 4.79 -6.47 -5.53
N ASN A 63 3.48 -6.42 -5.23
CA ASN A 63 2.51 -7.53 -5.36
C ASN A 63 2.85 -8.80 -4.55
N ASN A 64 3.54 -8.65 -3.42
CA ASN A 64 3.93 -9.77 -2.56
C ASN A 64 3.23 -9.71 -1.19
N TYR A 65 1.90 -9.85 -1.18
CA TYR A 65 1.09 -9.77 0.04
C TYR A 65 -0.08 -10.76 0.04
N GLN A 66 -0.74 -10.89 1.19
CA GLN A 66 -2.05 -11.53 1.34
C GLN A 66 -3.07 -10.50 1.83
N VAL A 67 -4.32 -10.62 1.39
CA VAL A 67 -5.41 -9.76 1.83
C VAL A 67 -6.13 -10.41 3.00
N LEU A 68 -6.39 -9.64 4.05
CA LEU A 68 -7.29 -10.01 5.12
C LEU A 68 -8.60 -9.21 4.96
N ASP A 69 -9.71 -9.92 4.80
CA ASP A 69 -11.06 -9.35 4.88
C ASP A 69 -11.38 -9.04 6.35
N VAL A 70 -11.34 -7.75 6.71
CA VAL A 70 -11.72 -7.22 8.04
C VAL A 70 -12.69 -6.07 7.86
#